data_AF-A0A1F3C6T2-F1
#
_entry.id   AF-A0A1F3C6T2-F1
#
_cell.length_a   1.000
_cell.length_b   1.000
_cell.length_c   1.000
_cell.angle_alpha   90.00
_cell.angle_beta   90.00
_cell.angle_gamma   90.00
#
_symmetry.space_group_name_H-M   'P 1'
#
loop_
_entity.id
_entity.type
_entity.pdbx_description
1 polymer ?
#
loop_
_entity_poly.entity_id
_entity_poly.type
_entity_poly.pdbx_seq_one_letter_code
_entity_poly.pdbx_strand_id
1 'polypeptide(L)'
;MDEKALLERIAYDPKIFGGKPIIRGHRLAVEHVLGMLAAGDTIETVRSGYAWLEREDVLACLAYAKRLVAHERVEPFLVPTGT
;
A
#
# COMPACT_ATOMS: atom_id res chain seq x y z
N MET A 1 8.70 -2.94 -14.62
CA MET A 1 8.22 -4.19 -13.99
C MET A 1 6.71 -4.27 -14.17
N ASP A 2 6.17 -5.45 -14.39
CA ASP A 2 4.73 -5.64 -14.60
C ASP A 2 3.95 -5.52 -13.28
N GLU A 3 2.71 -5.02 -13.33
CA GLU A 3 1.87 -4.83 -12.13
C GLU A 3 1.55 -6.17 -11.44
N LYS A 4 1.35 -7.25 -12.20
CA LYS A 4 1.10 -8.58 -11.64
C LYS A 4 2.30 -9.05 -10.82
N ALA A 5 3.52 -8.85 -11.34
CA ALA A 5 4.75 -9.22 -10.63
C ALA A 5 4.95 -8.43 -9.32
N LEU A 6 4.49 -7.17 -9.28
CA LEU A 6 4.45 -6.39 -8.03
C LEU A 6 3.45 -7.01 -7.05
N LEU A 7 2.24 -7.32 -7.49
CA LEU A 7 1.18 -7.85 -6.62
C LEU A 7 1.53 -9.22 -6.02
N GLU A 8 2.34 -10.05 -6.69
CA GLU A 8 2.85 -11.32 -6.14
C GLU A 8 3.74 -11.15 -4.89
N ARG A 9 4.24 -9.94 -4.63
CA ARG A 9 5.00 -9.59 -3.42
C ARG A 9 4.09 -9.30 -2.22
N ILE A 10 2.78 -9.17 -2.42
CA ILE A 10 1.80 -8.99 -1.35
C ILE A 10 1.17 -10.35 -1.01
N ALA A 11 1.17 -10.69 0.27
CA ALA A 11 0.55 -11.90 0.79
C ALA A 11 -0.64 -11.58 1.69
N TYR A 12 -1.53 -12.57 1.81
CA TYR A 12 -2.66 -12.56 2.72
C TYR A 12 -2.60 -13.83 3.55
N ASP A 13 -2.61 -13.69 4.88
CA ASP A 13 -2.72 -14.80 5.82
C ASP A 13 -3.73 -14.43 6.91
N PRO A 14 -4.88 -15.14 7.00
CA PRO A 14 -5.88 -14.89 8.05
C PRO A 14 -5.32 -14.93 9.48
N LYS A 15 -4.21 -15.66 9.69
CA LYS A 15 -3.56 -15.80 11.00
C LYS A 15 -2.65 -14.62 11.34
N ILE A 16 -2.32 -13.76 10.38
CA ILE A 16 -1.43 -12.61 10.54
C ILE A 16 -2.25 -11.34 10.41
N PHE A 17 -2.25 -10.49 11.45
CA PHE A 17 -3.01 -9.23 11.50
C PHE A 17 -4.50 -9.38 11.13
N GLY A 18 -5.11 -10.54 11.37
CA GLY A 18 -6.51 -10.79 10.98
C GLY A 18 -6.75 -10.80 9.47
N GLY A 19 -5.74 -11.15 8.66
CA GLY A 19 -5.84 -11.15 7.20
C GLY A 19 -5.54 -9.80 6.56
N LYS A 20 -4.87 -8.87 7.24
CA LYS A 20 -4.42 -7.66 6.53
C LYS A 20 -3.40 -8.02 5.45
N PRO A 21 -3.40 -7.32 4.30
CA PRO A 21 -2.36 -7.49 3.29
C PRO A 21 -0.99 -7.12 3.86
N ILE A 22 -0.02 -8.02 3.71
CA ILE A 22 1.34 -7.89 4.21
C ILE A 22 2.35 -8.10 3.07
N ILE A 23 3.58 -7.64 3.26
CA ILE A 23 4.68 -7.99 2.35
C ILE A 23 5.02 -9.47 2.55
N ARG A 24 5.12 -10.24 1.45
CA ARG A 24 5.34 -11.69 1.48
C ARG A 24 6.60 -12.05 2.27
N GLY A 25 6.46 -12.97 3.22
CA GLY A 25 7.56 -13.43 4.07
C GLY A 25 7.86 -12.53 5.27
N HIS A 26 7.18 -11.38 5.38
CA HIS A 26 7.41 -10.41 6.44
C HIS A 26 6.11 -10.02 7.13
N ARG A 27 6.17 -9.77 8.44
CA ARG A 27 5.03 -9.27 9.22
C ARG A 27 4.94 -7.75 9.18
N LEU A 28 5.03 -7.17 7.97
CA LEU A 28 4.87 -5.73 7.74
C LEU A 28 3.63 -5.51 6.86
N ALA A 29 2.65 -4.79 7.41
CA ALA A 29 1.39 -4.53 6.73
C ALA A 29 1.56 -3.48 5.62
N VAL A 30 0.83 -3.66 4.51
CA VAL A 30 0.79 -2.69 3.41
C VAL A 30 0.34 -1.32 3.91
N GLU A 31 -0.67 -1.28 4.80
CA GLU A 31 -1.16 -0.03 5.41
C GLU A 31 -0.05 0.76 6.12
N HIS A 32 0.91 0.08 6.75
CA HIS A 32 1.98 0.71 7.51
C HIS A 32 2.97 1.40 6.58
N VAL A 33 3.33 0.73 5.47
CA VAL A 33 4.18 1.31 4.42
C VAL A 33 3.52 2.53 3.80
N LEU A 34 2.24 2.43 3.45
CA LEU A 34 1.47 3.55 2.91
C LEU A 34 1.35 4.71 3.90
N GLY A 35 1.21 4.41 5.20
CA GLY A 35 1.19 5.42 6.27
C GLY A 35 2.47 6.23 6.36
N MET A 36 3.64 5.57 6.29
CA MET A 36 4.95 6.27 6.27
C MET A 36 5.08 7.17 5.03
N LEU A 37 4.73 6.66 3.85
CA LEU A 37 4.75 7.45 2.62
C LEU A 37 3.79 8.66 2.69
N ALA A 38 2.61 8.48 3.28
CA ALA A 38 1.65 9.57 3.48
C ALA A 38 2.13 10.61 4.50
N ALA A 39 3.00 10.22 5.45
CA ALA A 39 3.65 11.14 6.38
C ALA A 39 4.81 11.93 5.73
N GLY A 40 5.16 11.63 4.48
CA GLY A 40 6.21 12.32 3.72
C GLY A 40 7.54 11.57 3.66
N ASP A 41 7.61 10.33 4.18
CA ASP A 41 8.83 9.53 4.08
C ASP A 41 9.11 9.16 2.62
N THR A 42 10.39 9.18 2.24
CA THR A 42 10.83 8.64 0.95
C THR A 42 10.93 7.13 0.99
N ILE A 43 10.98 6.49 -0.18
CA ILE A 43 11.22 5.04 -0.30
C ILE A 43 12.52 4.66 0.41
N GLU A 44 13.55 5.49 0.29
CA GLU A 44 14.85 5.27 0.90
C GLU A 44 14.78 5.33 2.43
N THR A 45 14.03 6.29 2.99
CA THR A 45 13.79 6.38 4.44
C THR A 45 13.03 5.16 4.95
N VAL A 46 11.96 4.76 4.27
CA VAL A 46 11.19 3.56 4.63
C VAL A 46 12.08 2.32 4.64
N ARG A 47 12.95 2.16 3.63
CA ARG A 47 13.91 1.04 3.55
C ARG A 47 14.99 1.12 4.63
N SER A 48 15.38 2.31 5.08
CA SER A 48 16.33 2.45 6.19
C SER A 48 15.77 1.91 7.51
N GLY A 49 14.45 1.96 7.72
CA GLY A 49 13.78 1.36 8.87
C GLY A 49 13.64 -0.17 8.77
N TYR A 50 13.76 -0.72 7.55
CA TYR A 50 13.58 -2.14 7.27
C TYR A 50 14.63 -2.61 6.24
N ALA A 51 15.82 -3.01 6.70
CA ALA A 51 16.95 -3.35 5.81
C ALA A 51 16.66 -4.48 4.81
N TRP A 52 15.68 -5.35 5.10
CA TRP A 52 15.23 -6.43 4.21
C TRP A 52 14.29 -5.95 3.09
N LEU A 53 13.79 -4.71 3.18
CA LEU A 53 12.79 -4.18 2.28
C LEU A 53 13.42 -3.73 0.96
N GLU A 54 12.92 -4.30 -0.13
CA GLU A 54 13.33 -3.90 -1.47
C GLU A 54 12.48 -2.74 -1.97
N ARG A 55 12.98 -2.00 -2.97
CA ARG A 55 12.23 -0.90 -3.59
C ARG A 55 10.91 -1.42 -4.18
N GLU A 56 10.96 -2.62 -4.72
CA GLU A 56 9.87 -3.36 -5.35
C GLU A 56 8.75 -3.69 -4.36
N ASP A 57 9.04 -3.89 -3.07
CA ASP A 57 8.01 -4.09 -2.05
C ASP A 57 7.20 -2.83 -1.81
N VAL A 58 7.87 -1.67 -1.78
CA VAL A 58 7.20 -0.38 -1.62
C VAL A 58 6.33 -0.07 -2.85
N LEU A 59 6.84 -0.35 -4.04
CA LEU A 59 6.06 -0.26 -5.28
C LEU A 59 4.88 -1.24 -5.28
N ALA A 60 5.02 -2.42 -4.68
CA ALA A 60 3.94 -3.40 -4.56
C ALA A 60 2.83 -2.90 -3.64
N CYS A 61 3.17 -2.25 -2.53
CA CYS A 61 2.21 -1.57 -1.66
C CYS A 61 1.41 -0.50 -2.43
N LEU A 62 2.09 0.32 -3.23
CA LEU A 62 1.45 1.35 -4.06
C LEU A 62 0.55 0.74 -5.16
N ALA A 63 1.01 -0.32 -5.83
CA ALA A 63 0.20 -1.02 -6.83
C ALA A 63 -1.05 -1.65 -6.22
N TYR A 64 -0.93 -2.24 -5.02
CA TYR A 64 -2.06 -2.77 -4.27
C TYR A 64 -3.07 -1.66 -3.92
N ALA A 65 -2.60 -0.52 -3.40
CA ALA A 65 -3.46 0.63 -3.09
C ALA A 65 -4.17 1.19 -4.34
N LYS A 66 -3.44 1.37 -5.44
CA LYS A 66 -3.99 1.79 -6.73
C LYS A 66 -5.12 0.85 -7.15
N ARG A 67 -4.94 -0.47 -7.03
CA ARG A 67 -5.97 -1.45 -7.41
C ARG A 67 -7.22 -1.33 -6.56
N LEU A 68 -7.09 -1.11 -5.25
CA LEU A 68 -8.25 -0.88 -4.38
C LEU A 68 -9.03 0.37 -4.80
N VAL A 69 -8.32 1.50 -4.99
CA VAL A 69 -8.96 2.77 -5.36
C VAL A 69 -9.53 2.74 -6.78
N ALA A 70 -8.90 2.04 -7.72
CA ALA A 70 -9.37 1.93 -9.10
C ALA A 70 -10.75 1.25 -9.21
N HIS A 71 -11.13 0.44 -8.22
CA HIS A 71 -12.45 -0.19 -8.14
C HIS A 71 -13.46 0.64 -7.33
N GLU A 72 -13.03 1.73 -6.71
CA GLU A 72 -13.92 2.64 -6.02
C GLU A 72 -14.39 3.77 -6.93
N ARG A 73 -15.68 4.11 -6.84
CA ARG A 73 -16.28 5.24 -7.53
C ARG A 73 -16.76 6.24 -6.48
N VAL A 74 -16.11 7.39 -6.41
CA VAL A 74 -16.53 8.50 -5.56
C VAL A 74 -17.51 9.35 -6.37
N GLU A 75 -18.76 9.41 -5.95
CA GLU A 75 -19.74 10.38 -6.45
C GLU A 75 -19.67 11.60 -5.53
N PRO A 76 -19.01 12.70 -5.95
CA PRO A 76 -18.89 13.89 -5.10
C PRO A 76 -20.28 14.50 -4.89
N PHE A 77 -20.69 14.61 -3.62
CA PHE A 77 -21.85 15.42 -3.27
C PHE A 77 -21.45 16.90 -3.35
N LEU A 78 -21.71 17.53 -4.51
CA LEU A 78 -21.56 18.97 -4.66
C LEU A 78 -22.65 19.66 -3.84
N VAL A 79 -22.30 20.17 -2.66
CA VAL A 79 -23.11 21.17 -1.98
C VAL A 79 -23.08 22.45 -2.80
N PRO A 80 -24.22 22.97 -3.28
CA PRO A 80 -24.25 24.27 -3.93
C PRO A 80 -23.77 25.31 -2.93
N THR A 81 -22.65 25.97 -3.21
CA THR A 81 -22.23 27.15 -2.45
C THR A 81 -23.28 28.22 -2.73
N GLY A 82 -24.19 28.44 -1.78
CA GLY A 82 -25.26 29.42 -1.90
C GLY A 82 -24.69 30.82 -2.15
N THR A 83 -25.22 31.47 -3.18
CA THR A 83 -25.03 32.90 -3.52
C THR A 83 -25.67 33.80 -2.47
#